data_AF-A0A6G2K501-F1
#
_entry.id   AF-A0A6G2K501-F1
#
_cell.length_a   1.000
_cell.length_b   1.000
_cell.length_c   1.000
_cell.angle_alpha   90.00
_cell.angle_beta   90.00
_cell.angle_gamma   90.00
#
_symmetry.space_group_name_H-M   'P 1'
#
loop_
_entity.id
_entity.type
_entity.pdbx_description
1 polymer ?
#
loop_
_entity_poly.entity_id
_entity_poly.type
_entity_poly.pdbx_seq_one_letter_code
_entity_poly.pdbx_strand_id
1 'polypeptide(L)'
;MISPEKREVQHWLDSLRGTEDPEPERPGGNRPWLPKNRTGASVAVTVLVVMAGFWIWAFSPLAPSGHPDALYDVAFTEDAEDVCAATVAAADRLPGAAEATGPEDRARQIHTSTPLFEEMVAELRAEASQVVGADADLLNAWLADWDTYLGDRRAYAEILAGGSDPPFTVTARDGDAVTSYIDIFAEVNAMPSCATPEDV
;
A
#
# COMPACT_ATOMS: atom_id res chain seq x y z
N MET A 1 -76.30 -24.16 36.16
CA MET A 1 -75.64 -24.82 35.00
C MET A 1 -74.53 -23.90 34.52
N ILE A 2 -73.27 -24.30 34.70
CA ILE A 2 -72.09 -23.51 34.31
C ILE A 2 -71.66 -23.96 32.90
N SER A 3 -71.43 -22.99 32.01
CA SER A 3 -71.00 -23.19 30.61
C SER A 3 -69.70 -24.02 30.53
N PRO A 4 -69.55 -24.94 29.56
CA PRO A 4 -68.36 -25.78 29.40
C PRO A 4 -67.05 -24.98 29.32
N GLU A 5 -67.10 -23.78 28.74
CA GLU A 5 -65.96 -22.88 28.59
C GLU A 5 -65.40 -22.40 29.94
N LYS A 6 -66.27 -22.13 30.93
CA LYS A 6 -65.82 -21.70 32.27
C LYS A 6 -65.11 -22.81 33.03
N ARG A 7 -65.39 -24.07 32.70
CA ARG A 7 -64.82 -25.24 33.37
C ARG A 7 -63.39 -25.49 32.90
N GLU A 8 -63.09 -25.17 31.64
CA GLU A 8 -61.74 -25.21 31.08
C GLU A 8 -60.85 -24.11 31.67
N VAL A 9 -61.38 -22.89 31.79
CA VAL A 9 -60.64 -21.78 32.40
C VAL A 9 -60.33 -22.06 33.88
N GLN A 10 -61.27 -22.64 34.62
CA GLN A 10 -61.04 -22.99 36.02
C GLN A 10 -59.94 -24.06 36.18
N HIS A 11 -59.95 -25.09 35.31
CA HIS A 11 -58.92 -26.12 35.30
C HIS A 11 -57.54 -25.56 34.92
N TRP A 12 -57.48 -24.59 33.99
CA TRP A 12 -56.25 -23.89 33.64
C TRP A 12 -55.71 -23.02 34.78
N LEU A 13 -56.60 -22.33 35.50
CA LEU A 13 -56.23 -21.48 36.64
C LEU A 13 -55.74 -22.30 37.85
N ASP A 14 -56.30 -23.47 38.09
CA ASP A 14 -55.83 -24.37 39.15
C ASP A 14 -54.48 -25.01 38.77
N SER A 15 -54.25 -25.27 37.48
CA SER A 15 -52.94 -25.74 36.97
C SER A 15 -51.81 -24.73 37.16
N LEU A 16 -52.08 -23.42 37.10
CA LEU A 16 -51.04 -22.39 37.29
C LEU A 16 -50.70 -22.11 38.75
N ARG A 17 -51.58 -22.48 39.69
CA ARG A 17 -51.39 -22.22 41.12
C ARG A 17 -50.65 -23.35 41.84
N GLY A 18 -50.32 -24.43 41.12
CA GLY A 18 -49.81 -25.68 41.68
C GLY A 18 -48.30 -25.82 41.81
N THR A 19 -47.48 -24.86 41.36
CA THR A 19 -46.01 -24.93 41.51
C THR A 19 -45.42 -23.55 41.74
N GLU A 20 -45.61 -23.00 42.94
CA GLU A 20 -44.60 -22.09 43.49
C GLU A 20 -43.40 -22.97 43.83
N ASP A 21 -42.47 -23.10 42.89
CA ASP A 21 -41.12 -23.56 43.23
C ASP A 21 -40.59 -22.60 44.31
N PRO A 22 -39.96 -23.10 45.39
CA PRO A 22 -39.35 -22.22 46.38
C PRO A 22 -38.38 -21.31 45.64
N GLU A 23 -38.54 -20.00 45.83
CA GLU A 23 -37.63 -19.00 45.27
C GLU A 23 -36.20 -19.45 45.58
N PRO A 24 -35.36 -19.71 44.57
CA PRO A 24 -34.03 -20.24 44.84
C PRO A 24 -33.32 -19.21 45.69
N GLU A 25 -32.92 -19.61 46.91
CA GLU A 25 -32.09 -18.77 47.77
C GLU A 25 -30.96 -18.22 46.89
N ARG A 26 -30.95 -16.91 46.64
CA ARG A 26 -29.81 -16.29 45.96
C ARG A 26 -28.63 -16.55 46.87
N PRO A 27 -27.63 -17.34 46.45
CA PRO A 27 -26.46 -17.51 47.30
C PRO A 27 -25.86 -16.11 47.44
N GLY A 28 -25.95 -15.57 48.66
CA GLY A 28 -25.21 -14.41 49.11
C GLY A 28 -23.73 -14.76 49.05
N GLY A 29 -23.18 -14.66 47.85
CA GLY A 29 -21.83 -15.06 47.53
C GLY A 29 -21.18 -13.91 46.80
N ASN A 30 -20.48 -13.07 47.56
CA ASN A 30 -19.29 -12.41 47.05
C ASN A 30 -18.41 -13.51 46.45
N ARG A 31 -18.54 -13.78 45.14
CA ARG A 31 -17.58 -14.58 44.41
C ARG A 31 -16.41 -13.64 44.15
N PRO A 32 -15.26 -13.80 44.83
CA PRO A 32 -14.07 -13.10 44.38
C PRO A 32 -13.75 -13.73 43.03
N TRP A 33 -13.89 -12.96 41.95
CA TRP A 33 -13.43 -13.32 40.61
C TRP A 33 -11.89 -13.30 40.53
N LEU A 34 -11.23 -13.92 41.51
CA LEU A 34 -9.78 -13.98 41.60
C LEU A 34 -9.39 -15.44 41.84
N PRO A 35 -9.01 -16.17 40.78
CA PRO A 35 -8.47 -17.50 40.94
C PRO A 35 -7.18 -17.41 41.79
N LYS A 36 -7.12 -18.23 42.84
CA LYS A 36 -6.04 -18.29 43.84
C LYS A 36 -4.83 -19.08 43.31
N ASN A 37 -4.59 -19.09 42.00
CA ASN A 37 -3.46 -19.77 41.38
C ASN A 37 -2.37 -18.73 41.08
N ARG A 38 -1.42 -18.59 42.01
CA ARG A 38 -0.27 -17.68 41.86
C ARG A 38 0.48 -17.90 40.54
N THR A 39 0.48 -19.13 40.02
CA THR A 39 1.07 -19.48 38.73
C THR A 39 0.30 -18.91 37.53
N GLY A 40 -1.03 -19.04 37.50
CA GLY A 40 -1.87 -18.47 36.42
C GLY A 40 -1.85 -16.95 36.42
N ALA A 41 -1.89 -16.35 37.62
CA ALA A 41 -1.71 -14.90 37.78
C ALA A 41 -0.35 -14.42 37.29
N SER A 42 0.75 -15.12 37.63
CA SER A 42 2.09 -14.77 37.14
C SER A 42 2.21 -14.88 35.62
N VAL A 43 1.66 -15.92 35.01
CA VAL A 43 1.68 -16.08 33.55
C VAL A 43 0.91 -14.95 32.86
N ALA A 44 -0.28 -14.61 33.35
CA ALA A 44 -1.07 -13.52 32.81
C ALA A 44 -0.34 -12.16 32.93
N VAL A 45 0.29 -11.88 34.07
CA VAL A 45 1.09 -10.67 34.26
C VAL A 45 2.29 -10.64 33.31
N THR A 46 3.02 -11.76 33.15
CA THR A 46 4.14 -11.82 32.21
C THR A 46 3.69 -11.54 30.77
N VAL A 47 2.58 -12.14 30.32
CA VAL A 47 2.04 -11.88 28.97
C VAL A 47 1.68 -10.41 28.80
N LEU A 48 1.02 -9.81 29.79
CA LEU A 48 0.68 -8.38 29.77
C LEU A 48 1.93 -7.50 29.71
N VAL A 49 2.97 -7.81 30.48
CA VAL A 49 4.24 -7.05 30.47
C VAL A 49 4.96 -7.20 29.14
N VAL A 50 5.01 -8.40 28.56
CA VAL A 50 5.62 -8.63 27.24
C VAL A 50 4.84 -7.89 26.14
N MET A 51 3.50 -7.97 26.17
CA MET A 51 2.64 -7.26 25.21
C MET A 51 2.78 -5.75 25.35
N ALA A 52 2.77 -5.22 26.57
CA ALA A 52 3.01 -3.80 26.82
C ALA A 52 4.41 -3.38 26.36
N GLY A 53 5.44 -4.19 26.64
CA GLY A 53 6.80 -3.96 26.18
C GLY A 53 6.93 -3.95 24.66
N PHE A 54 6.25 -4.88 23.97
CA PHE A 54 6.18 -4.91 22.51
C PHE A 54 5.57 -3.62 21.94
N TRP A 55 4.44 -3.17 22.48
CA TRP A 55 3.80 -1.93 22.02
C TRP A 55 4.62 -0.68 22.34
N ILE A 56 5.28 -0.64 23.51
CA ILE A 56 6.22 0.44 23.84
C ILE A 56 7.36 0.48 22.84
N TRP A 57 7.93 -0.67 22.48
CA TRP A 57 9.00 -0.75 21.49
C TRP A 57 8.51 -0.36 20.08
N ALA A 58 7.37 -0.91 19.62
CA ALA A 58 6.82 -0.67 18.30
C ALA A 58 6.46 0.79 18.04
N PHE A 59 6.00 1.52 19.06
CA PHE A 59 5.73 2.97 18.98
C PHE A 59 6.88 3.83 19.52
N SER A 60 8.00 3.24 19.91
CA SER A 60 9.16 4.02 20.31
C SER A 60 9.86 4.59 19.06
N PRO A 61 10.56 5.73 19.20
CA PRO A 61 11.46 6.24 18.16
C PRO A 61 12.60 5.28 17.76
N LEU A 62 12.75 4.14 18.46
CA LEU A 62 13.76 3.12 18.22
C LEU A 62 13.30 2.06 17.22
N ALA A 63 12.02 2.02 16.87
CA ALA A 63 11.53 1.16 15.79
C ALA A 63 11.87 1.81 14.44
N PRO A 64 12.52 1.08 13.50
CA PRO A 64 12.69 1.56 12.13
C PRO A 64 11.29 1.87 11.57
N SER A 65 11.03 3.15 11.36
CA SER A 65 9.74 3.66 10.92
C SER A 65 9.99 4.48 9.66
N GLY A 66 9.60 3.91 8.53
CA GLY A 66 9.80 4.50 7.22
C GLY A 66 9.15 3.61 6.17
N HIS A 67 8.75 4.20 5.05
CA HIS A 67 8.38 3.42 3.87
C HIS A 67 9.61 2.59 3.44
N PRO A 68 9.47 1.33 3.01
CA PRO A 68 10.61 0.50 2.60
C PRO A 68 11.44 1.13 1.46
N ASP A 69 10.81 1.99 0.66
CA ASP A 69 11.42 2.72 -0.46
C ASP A 69 11.89 4.13 -0.10
N ALA A 70 11.82 4.54 1.17
CA ALA A 70 12.29 5.85 1.60
C ALA A 70 13.82 5.88 1.69
N LEU A 71 14.43 6.87 1.05
CA LEU A 71 15.85 7.17 1.15
C LEU A 71 16.17 7.93 2.44
N TYR A 72 17.37 7.73 2.96
CA TYR A 72 17.90 8.54 4.06
C TYR A 72 18.62 9.79 3.56
N ASP A 73 19.17 9.74 2.35
CA ASP A 73 19.87 10.85 1.70
C ASP A 73 18.91 11.83 1.02
N VAL A 74 18.72 13.00 1.65
CA VAL A 74 17.88 14.08 1.13
C VAL A 74 18.56 14.89 0.01
N ALA A 75 19.89 14.86 -0.10
CA ALA A 75 20.59 15.62 -1.12
C ALA A 75 20.32 15.03 -2.51
N PHE A 76 20.38 13.69 -2.63
CA PHE A 76 20.03 13.01 -3.88
C PHE A 76 18.59 13.34 -4.31
N THR A 77 17.62 13.36 -3.38
CA THR A 77 16.22 13.60 -3.74
C THR A 77 15.95 15.02 -4.25
N GLU A 78 16.65 16.03 -3.69
CA GLU A 78 16.55 17.41 -4.17
C GLU A 78 17.15 17.57 -5.57
N ASP A 79 18.37 17.04 -5.77
CA ASP A 79 19.06 17.11 -7.07
C ASP A 79 18.28 16.33 -8.17
N ALA A 80 17.79 15.14 -7.83
CA ALA A 80 17.02 14.30 -8.75
C ALA A 80 15.71 14.96 -9.18
N GLU A 81 14.98 15.61 -8.26
CA GLU A 81 13.75 16.34 -8.61
C GLU A 81 14.04 17.47 -9.61
N ASP A 82 15.14 18.21 -9.45
CA ASP A 82 15.53 19.26 -10.39
C ASP A 82 15.82 18.69 -11.80
N VAL A 83 16.54 17.56 -11.88
CA VAL A 83 16.83 16.85 -13.14
C VAL A 83 15.55 16.36 -13.82
N CYS A 84 14.66 15.73 -13.05
CA CYS A 84 13.38 15.24 -13.56
C CYS A 84 12.45 16.38 -14.00
N ALA A 85 12.32 17.44 -13.20
CA ALA A 85 11.48 18.59 -13.51
C ALA A 85 11.95 19.30 -14.80
N ALA A 86 13.27 19.45 -14.98
CA ALA A 86 13.84 20.00 -16.20
C ALA A 86 13.52 19.11 -17.42
N THR A 87 13.57 17.78 -17.24
CA THR A 87 13.28 16.81 -18.29
C THR A 87 11.80 16.82 -18.68
N VAL A 88 10.88 16.77 -17.71
CA VAL A 88 9.44 16.88 -17.94
C VAL A 88 9.12 18.17 -18.67
N ALA A 89 9.66 19.31 -18.23
CA ALA A 89 9.46 20.58 -18.90
C ALA A 89 10.02 20.63 -20.33
N ALA A 90 11.03 19.80 -20.66
CA ALA A 90 11.52 19.64 -22.02
C ALA A 90 10.60 18.74 -22.86
N ALA A 91 10.12 17.64 -22.29
CA ALA A 91 9.19 16.72 -22.92
C ALA A 91 7.84 17.40 -23.25
N ASP A 92 7.32 18.23 -22.35
CA ASP A 92 6.07 18.99 -22.53
C ASP A 92 6.09 19.98 -23.71
N ARG A 93 7.26 20.28 -24.26
CA ARG A 93 7.40 21.13 -25.46
C ARG A 93 7.32 20.34 -26.76
N LEU A 94 7.31 19.01 -26.68
CA LEU A 94 7.15 18.12 -27.82
C LEU A 94 5.66 17.77 -28.01
N PRO A 95 5.23 17.46 -29.24
CA PRO A 95 3.89 16.89 -29.46
C PRO A 95 3.79 15.54 -28.72
N GLY A 96 2.79 15.41 -27.84
CA GLY A 96 2.57 14.18 -27.06
C GLY A 96 1.83 13.11 -27.87
N ALA A 97 2.07 11.83 -27.56
CA ALA A 97 1.53 10.68 -28.30
C ALA A 97 0.00 10.69 -28.45
N ALA A 98 -0.70 11.26 -27.47
CA ALA A 98 -2.15 11.43 -27.48
C ALA A 98 -2.68 12.38 -28.58
N GLU A 99 -1.83 13.25 -29.12
CA GLU A 99 -2.16 14.19 -30.20
C GLU A 99 -1.87 13.64 -31.60
N ALA A 100 -1.30 12.43 -31.69
CA ALA A 100 -0.93 11.81 -32.94
C ALA A 100 -2.13 11.56 -33.86
N THR A 101 -1.90 11.72 -35.16
CA THR A 101 -2.93 11.53 -36.20
C THR A 101 -3.03 10.08 -36.71
N GLY A 102 -2.13 9.21 -36.26
CA GLY A 102 -2.11 7.80 -36.59
C GLY A 102 -0.92 7.07 -35.94
N PRO A 103 -0.82 5.74 -36.12
CA PRO A 103 0.17 4.92 -35.44
C PRO A 103 1.61 5.37 -35.74
N GLU A 104 1.94 5.65 -36.99
CA GLU A 104 3.30 6.05 -37.40
C GLU A 104 3.68 7.45 -36.87
N ASP A 105 2.69 8.33 -36.71
CA ASP A 105 2.87 9.65 -36.11
C ASP A 105 3.11 9.54 -34.60
N ARG A 106 2.32 8.67 -33.93
CA ARG A 106 2.47 8.35 -32.52
C ARG A 106 3.84 7.74 -32.22
N ALA A 107 4.28 6.79 -33.05
CA ALA A 107 5.62 6.20 -32.97
C ALA A 107 6.72 7.26 -32.99
N ARG A 108 6.64 8.21 -33.94
CA ARG A 108 7.63 9.28 -34.07
C ARG A 108 7.64 10.20 -32.86
N GLN A 109 6.48 10.51 -32.29
CA GLN A 109 6.38 11.35 -31.08
C GLN A 109 7.04 10.65 -29.88
N ILE A 110 6.71 9.38 -29.63
CA ILE A 110 7.33 8.57 -28.57
C ILE A 110 8.84 8.42 -28.79
N HIS A 111 9.29 8.19 -30.03
CA HIS A 111 10.72 8.13 -30.37
C HIS A 111 11.42 9.48 -30.14
N THR A 112 10.70 10.60 -30.26
CA THR A 112 11.28 11.94 -30.02
C THR A 112 11.38 12.24 -28.52
N SER A 113 10.40 11.84 -27.72
CA SER A 113 10.42 12.10 -26.27
C SER A 113 11.28 11.11 -25.47
N THR A 114 11.32 9.83 -25.86
CA THR A 114 12.02 8.77 -25.10
C THR A 114 13.50 9.07 -24.80
N PRO A 115 14.30 9.63 -25.74
CA PRO A 115 15.69 9.98 -25.45
C PRO A 115 15.87 11.02 -24.33
N LEU A 116 14.89 11.91 -24.10
CA LEU A 116 14.94 12.87 -22.99
C LEU A 116 14.94 12.13 -21.64
N PHE A 117 14.07 11.13 -21.51
CA PHE A 117 13.99 10.32 -20.29
C PHE A 117 15.17 9.34 -20.17
N GLU A 118 15.74 8.86 -21.28
CA GLU A 118 16.98 8.06 -21.26
C GLU A 118 18.18 8.90 -20.75
N GLU A 119 18.28 10.16 -21.18
CA GLU A 119 19.31 11.10 -20.69
C GLU A 119 19.11 11.43 -19.20
N MET A 120 17.86 11.69 -18.79
CA MET A 120 17.50 11.89 -17.38
C MET A 120 17.94 10.70 -16.51
N VAL A 121 17.59 9.47 -16.90
CA VAL A 121 17.99 8.26 -16.15
C VAL A 121 19.51 8.07 -16.14
N ALA A 122 20.22 8.47 -17.20
CA ALA A 122 21.68 8.43 -17.21
C ALA A 122 22.31 9.45 -16.25
N GLU A 123 21.76 10.66 -16.16
CA GLU A 123 22.18 11.70 -15.22
C GLU A 123 21.92 11.29 -13.77
N LEU A 124 20.69 10.85 -13.47
CA LEU A 124 20.32 10.31 -12.15
C LEU A 124 21.23 9.14 -11.74
N ARG A 125 21.61 8.27 -12.67
CA ARG A 125 22.54 7.17 -12.41
C ARG A 125 23.95 7.66 -12.10
N ALA A 126 24.40 8.74 -12.74
CA ALA A 126 25.70 9.34 -12.45
C ALA A 126 25.72 9.93 -11.03
N GLU A 127 24.64 10.58 -10.60
CA GLU A 127 24.49 11.09 -9.23
C GLU A 127 24.38 9.96 -8.20
N ALA A 128 23.53 8.97 -8.47
CA ALA A 128 23.32 7.81 -7.61
C ALA A 128 24.62 7.01 -7.38
N SER A 129 25.59 7.07 -8.30
CA SER A 129 26.89 6.41 -8.14
C SER A 129 27.72 6.94 -6.95
N GLN A 130 27.35 8.10 -6.41
CA GLN A 130 27.98 8.70 -5.22
C GLN A 130 27.30 8.24 -3.92
N VAL A 131 26.08 7.71 -4.00
CA VAL A 131 25.31 7.20 -2.86
C VAL A 131 25.81 5.80 -2.48
N VAL A 132 25.82 5.51 -1.17
CA VAL A 132 26.35 4.25 -0.62
C VAL A 132 25.39 3.61 0.38
N GLY A 133 25.55 2.32 0.61
CA GLY A 133 24.75 1.59 1.60
C GLY A 133 23.35 1.24 1.08
N ALA A 134 22.36 1.22 1.99
CA ALA A 134 21.00 0.77 1.68
C ALA A 134 20.32 1.63 0.60
N ASP A 135 20.56 2.95 0.61
CA ASP A 135 20.02 3.87 -0.39
C ASP A 135 20.53 3.55 -1.78
N ALA A 136 21.79 3.11 -1.92
CA ALA A 136 22.34 2.71 -3.21
C ALA A 136 21.62 1.47 -3.78
N ASP A 137 21.25 0.50 -2.94
CA ASP A 137 20.50 -0.68 -3.38
C ASP A 137 19.09 -0.29 -3.86
N LEU A 138 18.42 0.61 -3.13
CA LEU A 138 17.10 1.14 -3.49
C LEU A 138 17.14 1.93 -4.81
N LEU A 139 18.11 2.83 -4.96
CA LEU A 139 18.31 3.63 -6.17
C LEU A 139 18.61 2.75 -7.38
N ASN A 140 19.46 1.73 -7.23
CA ASN A 140 19.77 0.80 -8.31
C ASN A 140 18.53 0.00 -8.75
N ALA A 141 17.68 -0.42 -7.81
CA ALA A 141 16.43 -1.11 -8.14
C ALA A 141 15.45 -0.18 -8.88
N TRP A 142 15.28 1.05 -8.39
CA TRP A 142 14.42 2.05 -9.01
C TRP A 142 14.89 2.45 -10.43
N LEU A 143 16.21 2.63 -10.63
CA LEU A 143 16.77 2.92 -11.95
C LEU A 143 16.66 1.74 -12.92
N ALA A 144 16.66 0.49 -12.42
CA ALA A 144 16.42 -0.70 -13.25
C ALA A 144 14.94 -0.81 -13.69
N ASP A 145 14.00 -0.36 -12.84
CA ASP A 145 12.60 -0.23 -13.21
C ASP A 145 12.43 0.81 -14.33
N TRP A 146 13.11 1.95 -14.24
CA TRP A 146 13.19 2.94 -15.30
C TRP A 146 13.73 2.36 -16.62
N ASP A 147 14.84 1.60 -16.59
CA ASP A 147 15.38 0.96 -17.79
C ASP A 147 14.35 0.03 -18.46
N THR A 148 13.57 -0.70 -17.64
CA THR A 148 12.51 -1.58 -18.11
C THR A 148 11.39 -0.79 -18.78
N TYR A 149 10.90 0.27 -18.12
CA TYR A 149 9.88 1.16 -18.66
C TYR A 149 10.31 1.81 -19.98
N LEU A 150 11.55 2.32 -20.07
CA LEU A 150 12.11 2.89 -21.30
C LEU A 150 12.25 1.83 -22.41
N GLY A 151 12.54 0.58 -22.04
CA GLY A 151 12.50 -0.57 -22.94
C GLY A 151 11.10 -0.81 -23.51
N ASP A 152 10.06 -0.78 -22.66
CA ASP A 152 8.66 -0.94 -23.07
C ASP A 152 8.22 0.17 -24.01
N ARG A 153 8.59 1.43 -23.72
CA ARG A 153 8.33 2.59 -24.61
C ARG A 153 8.92 2.40 -26.00
N ARG A 154 10.18 1.96 -26.09
CA ARG A 154 10.83 1.67 -27.38
C ARG A 154 10.14 0.54 -28.12
N ALA A 155 9.82 -0.56 -27.44
CA ALA A 155 9.11 -1.68 -28.05
C ALA A 155 7.73 -1.26 -28.58
N TYR A 156 7.02 -0.41 -27.85
CA TYR A 156 5.73 0.12 -28.26
C TYR A 156 5.82 1.03 -29.49
N ALA A 157 6.82 1.92 -29.53
CA ALA A 157 7.09 2.76 -30.70
C ALA A 157 7.36 1.93 -31.97
N GLU A 158 8.05 0.79 -31.87
CA GLU A 158 8.29 -0.10 -33.01
C GLU A 158 7.00 -0.78 -33.52
N ILE A 159 6.09 -1.15 -32.61
CA ILE A 159 4.77 -1.71 -32.99
C ILE A 159 3.95 -0.66 -33.75
N LEU A 160 3.93 0.57 -33.24
CA LEU A 160 3.26 1.71 -33.84
C LEU A 160 3.84 2.06 -35.22
N ALA A 161 5.16 2.00 -35.37
CA ALA A 161 5.84 2.21 -36.66
C ALA A 161 5.47 1.15 -37.71
N GLY A 162 5.04 -0.04 -37.28
CA GLY A 162 4.48 -1.09 -38.12
C GLY A 162 3.02 -0.87 -38.54
N GLY A 163 2.37 0.23 -38.12
CA GLY A 163 0.99 0.57 -38.45
C GLY A 163 -0.07 -0.05 -37.52
N SER A 164 0.35 -0.70 -36.43
CA SER A 164 -0.57 -1.26 -35.43
C SER A 164 -0.62 -0.36 -34.19
N ASP A 165 -1.81 -0.08 -33.67
CA ASP A 165 -2.00 0.78 -32.50
C ASP A 165 -2.75 0.04 -31.38
N PRO A 166 -2.13 -0.98 -30.76
CA PRO A 166 -2.69 -1.59 -29.56
C PRO A 166 -2.55 -0.63 -28.36
N PRO A 167 -3.28 -0.86 -27.26
CA PRO A 167 -3.02 -0.16 -26.00
C PRO A 167 -1.55 -0.33 -25.57
N PHE A 168 -0.96 0.73 -25.02
CA PHE A 168 0.35 0.63 -24.40
C PHE A 168 0.29 -0.28 -23.18
N THR A 169 1.22 -1.22 -23.10
CA THR A 169 1.34 -2.14 -21.97
C THR A 169 2.74 -2.03 -21.41
N VAL A 170 2.85 -2.04 -20.09
CA VAL A 170 4.11 -2.00 -19.37
C VAL A 170 4.40 -3.36 -18.73
N THR A 171 5.68 -3.69 -18.64
CA THR A 171 6.17 -4.92 -18.03
C THR A 171 5.75 -4.98 -16.57
N ALA A 172 5.35 -6.17 -16.12
CA ALA A 172 5.00 -6.41 -14.73
C ALA A 172 6.18 -6.96 -13.93
N ARG A 173 6.35 -6.47 -12.70
CA ARG A 173 7.27 -6.98 -11.68
C ARG A 173 6.45 -7.40 -10.47
N ASP A 174 6.66 -8.62 -9.99
CA ASP A 174 5.94 -9.20 -8.83
C ASP A 174 4.40 -9.09 -8.87
N GLY A 175 3.83 -9.00 -10.07
CA GLY A 175 2.37 -8.93 -10.30
C GLY A 175 1.83 -7.53 -10.54
N ASP A 176 2.63 -6.48 -10.32
CA ASP A 176 2.25 -5.07 -10.54
C ASP A 176 3.04 -4.47 -11.71
N ALA A 177 2.50 -3.40 -12.31
CA ALA A 177 3.19 -2.67 -13.37
C ALA A 177 4.51 -2.07 -12.85
N VAL A 178 5.57 -2.10 -13.66
CA VAL A 178 6.86 -1.49 -13.31
C VAL A 178 6.73 -0.01 -12.96
N THR A 179 5.80 0.71 -13.62
CA THR A 179 5.49 2.11 -13.35
C THR A 179 5.00 2.34 -11.92
N SER A 180 4.24 1.40 -11.34
CA SER A 180 3.78 1.53 -9.94
C SER A 180 4.95 1.66 -8.98
N TYR A 181 6.04 0.92 -9.20
CA TYR A 181 7.23 1.01 -8.36
C TYR A 181 7.99 2.31 -8.57
N ILE A 182 8.09 2.77 -9.82
CA ILE A 182 8.69 4.08 -10.15
C ILE A 182 7.94 5.21 -9.46
N ASP A 183 6.61 5.21 -9.58
CA ASP A 183 5.73 6.28 -9.09
C ASP A 183 5.69 6.31 -7.55
N ILE A 184 5.57 5.14 -6.90
CA ILE A 184 5.59 5.04 -5.44
C ILE A 184 6.95 5.51 -4.89
N PHE A 185 8.05 5.13 -5.53
CA PHE A 185 9.38 5.58 -5.11
C PHE A 185 9.51 7.10 -5.21
N ALA A 186 9.05 7.69 -6.32
CA ALA A 186 9.03 9.13 -6.53
C ALA A 186 8.17 9.85 -5.47
N GLU A 187 6.96 9.33 -5.20
CA GLU A 187 6.04 9.89 -4.20
C GLU A 187 6.64 9.87 -2.79
N VAL A 188 7.15 8.73 -2.36
CA VAL A 188 7.70 8.51 -1.01
C VAL A 188 8.91 9.40 -0.74
N ASN A 189 9.70 9.67 -1.79
CA ASN A 189 10.91 10.48 -1.71
C ASN A 189 10.69 11.96 -2.10
N ALA A 190 9.43 12.38 -2.25
CA ALA A 190 9.05 13.76 -2.57
C ALA A 190 9.68 14.31 -3.87
N MET A 191 9.81 13.45 -4.88
CA MET A 191 10.31 13.77 -6.22
C MET A 191 9.19 13.62 -7.26
N PRO A 192 8.12 14.43 -7.21
CA PRO A 192 6.94 14.22 -8.05
C PRO A 192 7.23 14.28 -9.55
N SER A 193 8.25 15.03 -9.99
CA SER A 193 8.63 15.08 -11.41
C SER A 193 9.34 13.81 -11.87
N CYS A 194 9.87 13.01 -10.94
CA CYS A 194 10.49 11.72 -11.22
C CYS A 194 9.50 10.55 -11.30
N ALA A 195 8.19 10.81 -11.29
CA ALA A 195 7.17 9.82 -11.64
C ALA A 195 7.18 9.52 -13.14
N THR A 196 6.51 8.44 -13.54
CA THR A 196 6.43 8.07 -14.96
C THR A 196 5.64 9.13 -15.75
N PRO A 197 6.11 9.50 -16.96
CA PRO A 197 5.43 10.48 -17.79
C PRO A 197 4.14 9.90 -18.37
N GLU A 198 3.07 10.69 -18.36
CA GLU A 198 1.75 10.35 -18.91
C GLU A 198 1.64 10.65 -20.43
N ASP A 199 2.76 10.62 -21.16
CA ASP A 199 2.86 11.11 -22.55
C ASP A 199 2.56 10.05 -23.63
N VAL A 200 2.25 8.80 -23.23
CA VAL A 200 2.03 7.65 -24.13
C VAL A 200 0.57 7.22 -24.17
#